data_AF-A0A939ZUI1-F1
#
_entry.id   AF-A0A939ZUI1-F1
#
_cell.length_a   1.000
_cell.length_b   1.000
_cell.length_c   1.000
_cell.angle_alpha   90.00
_cell.angle_beta   90.00
_cell.angle_gamma   90.00
#
_symmetry.space_group_name_H-M   'P 1'
#
loop_
_entity.id
_entity.type
_entity.pdbx_description
1 polymer ?
#
loop_
_entity_poly.entity_id
_entity_poly.type
_entity_poly.pdbx_seq_one_letter_code
_entity_poly.pdbx_strand_id
1 'polypeptide(L)'
;QWSEGWFAGFKGELKDEAGKPVEVFGTFLPTWGLHYVLKPNAGNTAGDWGMIAGPAPYRWGGTWVGAYKGTKVPKLAKDFIKYVATDDGFLTKWAKDTGDVVSNNNVINAIKDTYTEPFLNGQNHYAEFAAMANNVDGKLNQGTDQAVEGFWGEAVGSYVNGEKSKADALADFKKHVADELGF
;
A
#
# COMPACT_ATOMS: atom_id res chain seq x y z
N GLN A 1 -3.65 3.56 12.62
CA GLN A 1 -4.39 2.30 12.40
C GLN A 1 -5.65 2.62 11.62
N TRP A 2 -6.11 1.70 10.79
CA TRP A 2 -7.40 1.82 10.10
C TRP A 2 -8.56 1.80 11.11
N SER A 3 -9.67 2.45 10.78
CA SER A 3 -10.83 2.55 11.67
C SER A 3 -12.01 1.72 11.17
N GLU A 4 -12.87 1.30 12.09
CA GLU A 4 -14.13 0.63 11.74
C GLU A 4 -15.01 1.48 10.82
N GLY A 5 -15.02 2.80 11.04
CA GLY A 5 -15.72 3.74 10.16
C GLY A 5 -15.23 3.67 8.72
N TRP A 6 -13.92 3.56 8.49
CA TRP A 6 -13.41 3.39 7.14
C TRP A 6 -13.80 2.04 6.52
N PHE A 7 -13.76 0.96 7.30
CA PHE A 7 -14.24 -0.36 6.85
C PHE A 7 -15.73 -0.42 6.57
N ALA A 8 -16.55 0.39 7.24
CA ALA A 8 -17.97 0.53 6.92
C ALA A 8 -18.18 1.01 5.48
N GLY A 9 -17.25 1.82 4.94
CA GLY A 9 -17.23 2.22 3.54
C GLY A 9 -17.11 1.04 2.57
N PHE A 10 -16.36 0.00 2.94
CA PHE A 10 -16.25 -1.21 2.10
C PHE A 10 -17.51 -2.06 2.09
N LYS A 11 -18.36 -1.92 3.11
CA LYS A 11 -19.57 -2.72 3.30
C LYS A 11 -20.83 -2.01 2.80
N GLY A 12 -20.72 -0.75 2.36
CA GLY A 12 -21.88 0.11 2.11
C GLY A 12 -22.63 0.51 3.39
N GLU A 13 -21.96 0.43 4.54
CA GLU A 13 -22.54 0.67 5.88
C GLU A 13 -22.13 2.03 6.47
N LEU A 14 -21.32 2.80 5.75
CA LEU A 14 -20.84 4.11 6.21
C LEU A 14 -22.01 5.09 6.35
N LYS A 15 -21.97 5.88 7.43
CA LYS A 15 -22.93 6.95 7.71
C LYS A 15 -22.19 8.24 8.07
N ASP A 16 -22.79 9.38 7.72
CA ASP A 16 -22.33 10.68 8.18
C ASP A 16 -22.74 10.95 9.65
N GLU A 17 -22.36 12.12 10.18
CA GLU A 17 -22.68 12.54 11.55
C GLU A 17 -24.19 12.62 11.82
N ALA A 18 -25.01 12.82 10.79
CA ALA A 18 -26.47 12.84 10.89
C ALA A 18 -27.10 11.46 10.73
N GLY A 19 -26.29 10.40 10.56
CA GLY A 19 -26.75 9.02 10.38
C GLY A 19 -27.23 8.69 8.97
N LYS A 20 -27.03 9.57 7.98
CA LYS A 20 -27.40 9.34 6.59
C LYS A 20 -26.38 8.40 5.93
N PRO A 21 -26.82 7.41 5.12
CA PRO A 21 -25.90 6.56 4.36
C PRO A 21 -24.97 7.37 3.46
N VAL A 22 -23.71 6.97 3.43
CA VAL A 22 -22.66 7.51 2.56
C VAL A 22 -22.13 6.38 1.69
N GLU A 23 -22.17 6.57 0.38
CA GLU A 23 -21.62 5.61 -0.58
C GLU A 23 -20.15 5.92 -0.86
N VAL A 24 -19.31 4.89 -0.81
CA VAL A 24 -17.89 4.97 -1.16
C VAL A 24 -17.71 4.25 -2.49
N PHE A 25 -17.43 5.00 -3.56
CA PHE A 25 -17.24 4.43 -4.90
C PHE A 25 -15.98 3.57 -5.01
N GLY A 26 -14.92 3.93 -4.28
CA GLY A 26 -13.65 3.21 -4.34
C GLY A 26 -12.64 3.73 -3.32
N THR A 27 -11.55 2.99 -3.17
CA THR A 27 -10.45 3.30 -2.26
C THR A 27 -9.11 3.14 -2.97
N PHE A 28 -8.12 3.95 -2.59
CA PHE A 28 -6.76 3.80 -3.09
C PHE A 28 -5.96 2.94 -2.12
N LEU A 29 -5.58 1.76 -2.59
CA LEU A 29 -4.82 0.78 -1.83
C LEU A 29 -3.57 0.36 -2.61
N PRO A 30 -2.44 0.14 -1.93
CA PRO A 30 -1.31 -0.55 -2.54
C PRO A 30 -1.69 -1.99 -2.85
N THR A 31 -0.85 -2.67 -3.63
CA THR A 31 -1.12 -4.05 -4.09
C THR A 31 -1.44 -5.02 -2.95
N TRP A 32 -0.72 -4.93 -1.82
CA TRP A 32 -0.97 -5.74 -0.62
C TRP A 32 -2.32 -5.43 0.05
N GLY A 33 -2.89 -4.25 -0.17
CA GLY A 33 -4.13 -3.80 0.44
C GLY A 33 -5.35 -4.64 0.05
N LEU A 34 -5.35 -5.27 -1.13
CA LEU A 34 -6.41 -6.21 -1.50
C LEU A 34 -6.54 -7.36 -0.47
N HIS A 35 -5.42 -8.02 -0.17
CA HIS A 35 -5.39 -9.24 0.63
C HIS A 35 -5.42 -8.96 2.14
N TYR A 36 -4.80 -7.87 2.59
CA TYR A 36 -4.66 -7.57 4.02
C TYR A 36 -5.61 -6.50 4.55
N VAL A 37 -6.30 -5.77 3.67
CA VAL A 37 -7.19 -4.67 4.08
C VAL A 37 -8.59 -4.83 3.53
N LEU A 38 -8.77 -4.93 2.21
CA LEU A 38 -10.11 -4.99 1.63
C LEU A 38 -10.78 -6.33 1.92
N LYS A 39 -10.18 -7.45 1.48
CA LYS A 39 -10.76 -8.79 1.63
C LYS A 39 -11.20 -9.13 3.06
N PRO A 40 -10.38 -8.88 4.11
CA PRO A 40 -10.79 -9.19 5.48
C PRO A 40 -11.91 -8.30 6.02
N ASN A 41 -12.14 -7.12 5.41
CA ASN A 41 -13.04 -6.09 5.95
C ASN A 41 -14.24 -5.76 5.04
N ALA A 42 -14.37 -6.42 3.89
CA ALA A 42 -15.41 -6.16 2.89
C ALA A 42 -16.81 -6.73 3.26
N GLY A 43 -16.91 -7.58 4.28
CA GLY A 43 -18.17 -8.23 4.62
C GLY A 43 -18.73 -9.04 3.45
N ASN A 44 -19.93 -8.72 2.99
CA ASN A 44 -20.64 -9.47 1.94
C ASN A 44 -20.47 -8.89 0.53
N THR A 45 -19.66 -7.85 0.32
CA THR A 45 -19.49 -7.20 -1.00
C THR A 45 -18.47 -7.92 -1.89
N ALA A 46 -18.11 -9.17 -1.59
CA ALA A 46 -17.18 -9.93 -2.42
C ALA A 46 -17.80 -10.15 -3.81
N GLY A 47 -17.03 -9.91 -4.87
CA GLY A 47 -17.51 -9.94 -6.25
C GLY A 47 -17.97 -8.58 -6.79
N ASP A 48 -18.25 -7.59 -5.93
CA ASP A 48 -18.61 -6.23 -6.34
C ASP A 48 -17.39 -5.33 -6.58
N TRP A 49 -16.21 -5.77 -6.13
CA TRP A 49 -14.96 -5.03 -6.24
C TRP A 49 -14.21 -5.35 -7.54
N GLY A 50 -13.63 -4.32 -8.13
CA GLY A 50 -12.59 -4.43 -9.15
C GLY A 50 -11.35 -3.64 -8.74
N MET A 51 -10.18 -4.12 -9.14
CA MET A 51 -8.94 -3.36 -9.02
C MET A 51 -8.63 -2.71 -10.36
N ILE A 52 -8.20 -1.45 -10.36
CA ILE A 52 -7.79 -0.75 -11.57
C ILE A 52 -6.51 0.02 -11.30
N ALA A 53 -5.84 0.43 -12.39
CA ALA A 53 -4.75 1.37 -12.28
C ALA A 53 -5.19 2.70 -11.66
N GLY A 54 -4.45 3.15 -10.64
CA GLY A 54 -4.65 4.46 -10.04
C GLY A 54 -4.29 5.61 -11.01
N PRO A 55 -4.70 6.85 -10.69
CA PRO A 55 -4.46 8.02 -11.55
C PRO A 55 -2.98 8.40 -11.66
N ALA A 56 -2.13 7.90 -10.76
CA ALA A 56 -0.70 8.10 -10.76
C ALA A 56 0.01 6.81 -10.32
N PRO A 57 1.20 6.50 -10.86
CA PRO A 57 2.03 5.42 -10.34
C PRO A 57 2.60 5.83 -8.98
N TYR A 58 2.55 4.92 -8.01
CA TYR A 58 3.09 5.16 -6.68
C TYR A 58 3.53 3.85 -6.03
N ARG A 59 4.28 3.97 -4.93
CA ARG A 59 4.56 2.85 -4.02
C ARG A 59 4.10 3.22 -2.63
N TRP A 60 3.55 2.26 -1.90
CA TRP A 60 3.20 2.44 -0.49
C TRP A 60 3.46 1.14 0.27
N GLY A 61 4.43 1.19 1.17
CA GLY A 61 4.91 0.03 1.92
C GLY A 61 5.92 -0.81 1.14
N GLY A 62 5.85 -2.13 1.34
CA GLY A 62 6.89 -3.08 0.95
C GLY A 62 7.77 -3.44 2.15
N THR A 63 7.99 -4.74 2.33
CA THR A 63 8.73 -5.26 3.49
C THR A 63 10.17 -5.56 3.10
N TRP A 64 11.10 -5.10 3.94
CA TRP A 64 12.52 -5.43 3.83
C TRP A 64 12.92 -6.35 4.97
N VAL A 65 13.71 -7.39 4.65
CA VAL A 65 14.29 -8.28 5.64
C VAL A 65 15.78 -7.98 5.75
N GLY A 66 16.24 -7.62 6.94
CA GLY A 66 17.64 -7.31 7.23
C GLY A 66 18.19 -8.16 8.36
N ALA A 67 19.50 -8.40 8.35
CA ALA A 67 20.20 -9.03 9.46
C ALA A 67 20.79 -7.95 10.38
N TYR A 68 20.56 -8.09 11.69
CA TYR A 68 21.21 -7.24 12.68
C TYR A 68 22.72 -7.45 12.67
N LYS A 69 23.50 -6.35 12.70
CA LYS A 69 24.98 -6.38 12.65
C LYS A 69 25.60 -7.26 13.74
N GLY A 70 24.97 -7.34 14.92
CA GLY A 70 25.45 -8.16 16.04
C GLY A 70 24.95 -9.61 16.05
N THR A 71 24.39 -10.13 14.95
CA THR A 71 23.95 -11.53 14.88
C THR A 71 25.10 -12.49 15.13
N LYS A 72 24.86 -13.53 15.95
CA LYS A 72 25.82 -14.61 16.22
C LYS A 72 25.86 -15.67 15.11
N VAL A 73 24.93 -15.59 14.16
CA VAL A 73 24.74 -16.59 13.09
C VAL A 73 24.66 -15.93 11.70
N PRO A 74 25.70 -15.16 11.28
CA PRO A 74 25.64 -14.34 10.07
C PRO A 74 25.41 -15.16 8.80
N LYS A 75 25.96 -16.38 8.72
CA LYS A 75 25.75 -17.28 7.57
C LYS A 75 24.29 -17.71 7.46
N LEU A 76 23.69 -18.18 8.55
CA LEU A 76 22.28 -18.60 8.55
C LEU A 76 21.34 -17.43 8.28
N ALA A 77 21.62 -16.25 8.85
CA ALA A 77 20.84 -15.05 8.58
C ALA A 77 20.88 -14.68 7.09
N LYS A 78 22.07 -14.73 6.46
CA LYS A 78 22.23 -14.51 5.01
C LYS A 78 21.44 -15.54 4.20
N ASP A 79 21.58 -16.82 4.52
CA ASP A 79 20.92 -17.91 3.79
C ASP A 79 19.39 -17.78 3.90
N PHE A 80 18.87 -17.44 5.08
CA PHE A 80 17.44 -17.18 5.30
C PHE A 80 16.95 -15.96 4.50
N ILE A 81 17.65 -14.82 4.57
CA ILE A 81 17.30 -13.62 3.79
C ILE A 81 17.26 -13.94 2.30
N LYS A 82 18.28 -14.64 1.79
CA LYS A 82 18.33 -15.04 0.38
C LYS A 82 17.13 -15.92 0.01
N TYR A 83 16.79 -16.90 0.85
CA TYR A 83 15.65 -17.77 0.63
C TYR A 83 14.34 -16.98 0.56
N VAL A 84 14.02 -16.19 1.59
CA VAL A 84 12.73 -15.50 1.64
C VAL A 84 12.60 -14.35 0.65
N ALA A 85 13.71 -13.75 0.21
CA ALA A 85 13.68 -12.57 -0.67
C ALA A 85 13.95 -12.88 -2.14
N THR A 86 14.55 -14.02 -2.49
CA THR A 86 15.00 -14.28 -3.87
C THR A 86 14.71 -15.68 -4.40
N ASP A 87 14.33 -16.64 -3.56
CA ASP A 87 14.06 -18.00 -4.03
C ASP A 87 12.74 -18.05 -4.82
N ASP A 88 12.83 -18.34 -6.12
CA ASP A 88 11.68 -18.34 -7.03
C ASP A 88 10.61 -19.36 -6.59
N GLY A 89 11.01 -20.50 -6.04
CA GLY A 89 10.09 -21.55 -5.58
C GLY A 89 9.28 -21.10 -4.37
N PHE A 90 9.96 -20.58 -3.34
CA PHE A 90 9.33 -20.01 -2.15
C PHE A 90 8.41 -18.85 -2.52
N LEU A 91 8.91 -17.88 -3.29
CA LEU A 91 8.15 -16.67 -3.65
C LEU A 91 6.94 -16.99 -4.54
N THR A 92 7.07 -17.97 -5.46
CA THR A 92 5.92 -18.45 -6.25
C THR A 92 4.86 -19.07 -5.35
N LYS A 93 5.27 -19.90 -4.39
CA LYS A 93 4.35 -20.50 -3.42
C LYS A 93 3.68 -19.41 -2.57
N TRP A 94 4.45 -18.46 -2.06
CA TRP A 94 3.94 -17.33 -1.28
C TRP A 94 2.89 -16.52 -2.06
N ALA A 95 3.21 -16.11 -3.29
CA ALA A 95 2.30 -15.33 -4.13
C ALA A 95 1.00 -16.08 -4.43
N LYS A 96 1.06 -17.40 -4.64
CA LYS A 96 -0.15 -18.22 -4.88
C LYS A 96 -0.99 -18.43 -3.61
N ASP A 97 -0.35 -18.67 -2.47
CA ASP A 97 -1.05 -18.95 -1.21
C ASP A 97 -1.68 -17.70 -0.61
N THR A 98 -1.03 -16.54 -0.75
CA THR A 98 -1.45 -15.28 -0.13
C THR A 98 -2.14 -14.34 -1.10
N GLY A 99 -1.84 -14.45 -2.39
CA GLY A 99 -2.17 -13.47 -3.44
C GLY A 99 -1.27 -12.24 -3.45
N ASP A 100 -0.29 -12.15 -2.56
CA ASP A 100 0.60 -11.00 -2.46
C ASP A 100 1.46 -10.80 -3.72
N VAL A 101 1.82 -9.54 -3.98
CA VAL A 101 2.68 -9.18 -5.11
C VAL A 101 4.13 -9.17 -4.64
N VAL A 102 4.93 -10.09 -5.16
CA VAL A 102 6.34 -10.23 -4.79
C VAL A 102 7.23 -9.31 -5.63
N SER A 103 8.36 -8.88 -5.07
CA SER A 103 9.34 -8.01 -5.77
C SER A 103 10.28 -8.75 -6.74
N ASN A 104 9.96 -9.99 -7.12
CA ASN A 104 10.78 -10.82 -7.99
C ASN A 104 10.15 -10.96 -9.39
N ASN A 105 10.80 -10.35 -10.39
CA ASN A 105 10.31 -10.32 -11.77
C ASN A 105 10.17 -11.72 -12.42
N ASN A 106 11.00 -12.70 -12.03
CA ASN A 106 10.87 -14.06 -12.56
C ASN A 106 9.53 -14.65 -12.13
N VAL A 107 9.20 -14.52 -10.84
CA VAL A 107 7.96 -15.02 -10.26
C VAL A 107 6.76 -14.28 -10.84
N ILE A 108 6.81 -12.94 -10.89
CA ILE A 108 5.74 -12.13 -11.48
C ILE A 108 5.44 -12.59 -12.92
N ASN A 109 6.48 -12.71 -13.76
CA ASN A 109 6.30 -13.12 -15.15
C ASN A 109 5.79 -14.56 -15.28
N ALA A 110 6.12 -15.45 -14.35
CA ALA A 110 5.66 -16.84 -14.39
C ALA A 110 4.17 -17.00 -14.04
N ILE A 111 3.59 -16.09 -13.25
CA ILE A 111 2.21 -16.26 -12.73
C ILE A 111 1.21 -15.23 -13.25
N LYS A 112 1.65 -14.04 -13.67
CA LYS A 112 0.75 -12.93 -14.04
C LYS A 112 -0.30 -13.28 -15.08
N ASP A 113 -0.01 -14.15 -16.03
CA ASP A 113 -0.91 -14.44 -17.17
C ASP A 113 -1.99 -15.47 -16.84
N THR A 114 -1.85 -16.19 -15.72
CA THR A 114 -2.76 -17.28 -15.31
C THR A 114 -3.45 -17.02 -13.97
N TYR A 115 -3.19 -15.88 -13.35
CA TYR A 115 -3.75 -15.53 -12.05
C TYR A 115 -5.24 -15.19 -12.15
N THR A 116 -6.02 -15.52 -11.11
CA THR A 116 -7.42 -15.13 -10.98
C THR A 116 -7.75 -14.90 -9.50
N GLU A 117 -8.51 -13.86 -9.21
CA GLU A 117 -8.97 -13.56 -7.84
C GLU A 117 -10.49 -13.70 -7.73
N PRO A 118 -11.00 -14.76 -7.08
CA PRO A 118 -12.43 -14.95 -6.86
C PRO A 118 -13.11 -13.78 -6.14
N PHE A 119 -12.41 -13.10 -5.22
CA PHE A 119 -12.97 -11.93 -4.54
C PHE A 119 -13.29 -10.77 -5.49
N LEU A 120 -12.58 -10.65 -6.61
CA LEU A 120 -12.79 -9.66 -7.67
C LEU A 120 -13.58 -10.25 -8.84
N ASN A 121 -14.46 -11.22 -8.56
CA ASN A 121 -15.25 -11.93 -9.56
C ASN A 121 -14.41 -12.55 -10.71
N GLY A 122 -13.22 -13.06 -10.35
CA GLY A 122 -12.31 -13.72 -11.28
C GLY A 122 -11.33 -12.79 -12.00
N GLN A 123 -11.34 -11.48 -11.74
CA GLN A 123 -10.39 -10.54 -12.34
C GLN A 123 -8.93 -10.97 -12.14
N ASN A 124 -8.14 -10.90 -13.21
CA ASN A 124 -6.69 -11.03 -13.16
C ASN A 124 -6.04 -9.66 -12.91
N HIS A 125 -6.00 -9.22 -11.66
CA HIS A 125 -5.37 -7.96 -11.27
C HIS A 125 -3.83 -8.02 -11.29
N TYR A 126 -3.24 -9.22 -11.32
CA TYR A 126 -1.78 -9.41 -11.22
C TYR A 126 -1.04 -8.90 -12.47
N ALA A 127 -1.64 -9.10 -13.64
CA ALA A 127 -1.11 -8.54 -14.89
C ALA A 127 -1.10 -7.01 -14.89
N GLU A 128 -2.16 -6.37 -14.36
CA GLU A 128 -2.23 -4.92 -14.22
C GLU A 128 -1.18 -4.40 -13.25
N PHE A 129 -1.00 -5.06 -12.10
CA PHE A 129 0.03 -4.72 -11.12
C PHE A 129 1.44 -4.82 -11.70
N ALA A 130 1.74 -5.88 -12.46
CA ALA A 130 3.02 -6.04 -13.14
C ALA A 130 3.29 -4.92 -14.16
N ALA A 131 2.26 -4.48 -14.88
CA ALA A 131 2.37 -3.37 -15.82
C ALA A 131 2.62 -2.03 -15.09
N MET A 132 1.87 -1.76 -14.02
CA MET A 132 2.00 -0.54 -13.23
C MET A 132 3.35 -0.40 -12.55
N ALA A 133 3.92 -1.51 -12.05
CA ALA A 133 5.21 -1.52 -11.35
C ALA A 133 6.34 -0.89 -12.18
N ASN A 134 6.31 -1.02 -13.51
CA ASN A 134 7.32 -0.43 -14.40
C ASN A 134 7.32 1.10 -14.42
N ASN A 135 6.22 1.73 -13.99
CA ASN A 135 6.06 3.18 -13.99
C ASN A 135 6.34 3.81 -12.62
N VAL A 136 6.67 3.00 -11.60
CA VAL A 136 6.99 3.50 -10.26
C VAL A 136 8.42 4.05 -10.25
N ASP A 137 8.55 5.35 -9.99
CA ASP A 137 9.85 6.03 -9.87
C ASP A 137 10.14 6.40 -8.41
N GLY A 138 11.20 5.83 -7.86
CA GLY A 138 11.67 6.08 -6.50
C GLY A 138 12.89 6.99 -6.39
N LYS A 139 13.29 7.70 -7.46
CA LYS A 139 14.57 8.42 -7.52
C LYS A 139 14.73 9.55 -6.49
N LEU A 140 13.62 10.09 -5.99
CA LEU A 140 13.61 11.19 -5.02
C LEU A 140 13.60 10.69 -3.58
N ASN A 141 13.51 9.37 -3.35
CA ASN A 141 13.42 8.85 -1.99
C ASN A 141 14.74 9.07 -1.24
N GLN A 142 14.65 9.55 -0.01
CA GLN A 142 15.79 9.88 0.82
C GLN A 142 15.50 9.65 2.32
N GLY A 143 16.53 9.75 3.15
CA GLY A 143 16.43 9.47 4.59
C GLY A 143 15.48 10.38 5.36
N THR A 144 15.07 11.50 4.78
CA THR A 144 14.16 12.48 5.38
C THR A 144 12.69 12.23 5.04
N ASP A 145 12.37 11.28 4.15
CA ASP A 145 10.99 11.11 3.63
C ASP A 145 9.97 10.83 4.74
N GLN A 146 10.36 10.07 5.77
CA GLN A 146 9.47 9.79 6.90
C GLN A 146 9.09 11.07 7.67
N ALA A 147 10.03 12.01 7.83
CA ALA A 147 9.75 13.28 8.48
C ALA A 147 8.88 14.17 7.60
N VAL A 148 9.19 14.24 6.30
CA VAL A 148 8.40 15.00 5.31
C VAL A 148 6.97 14.47 5.24
N GLU A 149 6.77 13.15 5.24
CA GLU A 149 5.44 12.52 5.26
C GLU A 149 4.67 12.88 6.55
N GLY A 150 5.36 12.93 7.70
CA GLY A 150 4.79 13.40 8.96
C GLY A 150 4.27 14.84 8.87
N PHE A 151 5.11 15.78 8.43
CA PHE A 151 4.71 17.18 8.26
C PHE A 151 3.59 17.35 7.23
N TRP A 152 3.60 16.55 6.17
CA TRP A 152 2.53 16.54 5.18
C TRP A 152 1.20 16.07 5.80
N GLY A 153 1.23 14.99 6.59
CA GLY A 153 0.07 14.47 7.29
C GLY A 153 -0.54 15.48 8.26
N GLU A 154 0.28 16.22 9.01
CA GLU A 154 -0.16 17.31 9.89
C GLU A 154 -0.85 18.43 9.10
N ALA A 155 -0.23 18.91 8.02
CA ALA A 155 -0.78 19.96 7.18
C ALA A 155 -2.10 19.54 6.52
N VAL A 156 -2.18 18.31 6.00
CA VAL A 156 -3.42 17.75 5.48
C VAL A 156 -4.47 17.72 6.58
N GLY A 157 -4.15 17.18 7.75
CA GLY A 157 -5.03 17.10 8.91
C GLY A 157 -5.66 18.46 9.28
N SER A 158 -4.83 19.48 9.47
CA SER A 158 -5.33 20.83 9.79
C SER A 158 -6.22 21.42 8.70
N TYR A 159 -5.98 21.10 7.43
CA TYR A 159 -6.86 21.54 6.35
C TYR A 159 -8.20 20.80 6.33
N VAL A 160 -8.20 19.45 6.35
CA VAL A 160 -9.47 18.69 6.30
C VAL A 160 -10.33 18.87 7.54
N ASN A 161 -9.73 19.14 8.69
CA ASN A 161 -10.46 19.45 9.92
C ASN A 161 -10.96 20.91 9.99
N GLY A 162 -10.64 21.74 8.99
CA GLY A 162 -11.06 23.15 8.94
C GLY A 162 -10.30 24.07 9.91
N GLU A 163 -9.18 23.62 10.48
CA GLU A 163 -8.35 24.40 11.40
C GLU A 163 -7.57 25.49 10.67
N LYS A 164 -7.18 25.23 9.42
CA LYS A 164 -6.40 26.16 8.57
C LYS A 164 -6.92 26.18 7.14
N SER A 165 -6.71 27.31 6.46
CA SER A 165 -6.90 27.36 5.02
C SER A 165 -5.87 26.45 4.31
N LYS A 166 -6.19 26.00 3.09
CA LYS A 166 -5.24 25.24 2.27
C LYS A 166 -3.90 25.99 2.09
N ALA A 167 -3.97 27.32 1.92
CA ALA A 167 -2.79 28.14 1.72
C ALA A 167 -1.90 28.17 2.97
N ASP A 168 -2.50 28.35 4.14
CA ASP A 168 -1.77 28.41 5.42
C ASP A 168 -1.17 27.03 5.77
N ALA A 169 -1.96 25.96 5.61
CA ALA A 169 -1.46 24.59 5.83
C ALA A 169 -0.27 24.24 4.92
N LEU A 170 -0.31 24.65 3.65
CA LEU A 170 0.82 24.44 2.73
C LEU A 170 2.04 25.33 3.06
N ALA A 171 1.82 26.54 3.56
CA ALA A 171 2.89 27.41 4.02
C ALA A 171 3.61 26.82 5.23
N ASP A 172 2.85 26.31 6.21
CA ASP A 172 3.38 25.67 7.40
C ASP A 172 4.14 24.39 7.09
N PHE A 173 3.60 23.54 6.19
CA PHE A 173 4.30 22.36 5.70
C PHE A 173 5.69 22.72 5.14
N LYS A 174 5.76 23.71 4.24
CA LYS A 174 7.03 24.14 3.64
C LYS A 174 7.98 24.71 4.69
N LYS A 175 7.46 25.46 5.65
CA LYS A 175 8.23 26.02 6.76
C LYS A 175 8.83 24.92 7.63
N HIS A 176 8.04 23.91 8.03
CA HIS A 176 8.53 22.79 8.84
C HIS A 176 9.62 22.00 8.10
N VAL A 177 9.43 21.74 6.80
CA VAL A 177 10.46 21.08 5.98
C VAL A 177 11.77 21.89 5.95
N ALA A 178 11.70 23.20 5.75
CA ALA A 178 12.89 24.06 5.73
C ALA A 178 13.59 24.11 7.10
N ASP A 179 12.84 24.37 8.16
CA ASP A 179 13.39 24.59 9.51
C ASP A 179 14.00 23.31 10.13
N GLU A 180 13.32 22.17 9.98
CA GLU A 180 13.70 20.92 10.67
C GLU A 180 14.68 20.06 9.86
N LEU A 181 14.69 20.19 8.53
CA LEU A 181 15.49 19.35 7.64
C LEU A 181 16.57 20.12 6.86
N GLY A 182 16.57 21.45 6.92
CA GLY A 182 17.63 22.30 6.37
C GLY A 182 17.65 22.39 4.84
N PHE A 183 16.47 22.33 4.20
CA PHE A 183 16.30 22.54 2.76
C PHE A 183 16.10 24.01 2.39
#